data_AF-A0A6G8AXY5-F1
#
_entry.id   AF-A0A6G8AXY5-F1
#
_cell.length_a   1.000
_cell.length_b   1.000
_cell.length_c   1.000
_cell.angle_alpha   90.00
_cell.angle_beta   90.00
_cell.angle_gamma   90.00
#
_symmetry.space_group_name_H-M   'P 1'
#
loop_
_entity.id
_entity.type
_entity.pdbx_description
1 polymer ?
#
loop_
_entity_poly.entity_id
_entity_poly.type
_entity_poly.pdbx_seq_one_letter_code
_entity_poly.pdbx_strand_id
1 'polypeptide(L)'
;MERLTTNGYKNELHLKKAIEDNWYFEWPVIMGIATRREVEVATQRELQYLNGLADKKQEMTMMPFMGKEDKIGRIFNNNQYGNAC
;
A
#
# COMPACT_ATOMS: atom_id res chain seq x y z
N MET A 1 -8.64 -5.63 18.82
CA MET A 1 -7.53 -6.44 18.28
C MET A 1 -7.88 -7.90 18.53
N GLU A 2 -8.40 -8.60 17.53
CA GLU A 2 -8.54 -10.06 17.64
C GLU A 2 -7.14 -10.66 17.72
N ARG A 3 -6.86 -11.39 18.80
CA ARG A 3 -5.67 -12.24 18.85
C ARG A 3 -5.84 -13.28 17.76
N LEU A 4 -4.93 -13.32 16.79
CA LEU A 4 -4.81 -14.42 15.84
C LEU A 4 -4.56 -15.69 16.65
N THR A 5 -5.63 -16.41 17.02
CA THR A 5 -5.51 -17.69 17.70
C THR A 5 -4.93 -18.68 16.69
N THR A 6 -3.97 -19.51 17.08
CA THR A 6 -3.44 -20.58 16.22
C THR A 6 -4.44 -21.73 16.03
N ASN A 7 -5.74 -21.51 16.24
CA ASN A 7 -6.76 -22.52 16.06
C ASN A 7 -6.75 -23.00 14.61
N GLY A 8 -6.33 -24.25 14.39
CA GLY A 8 -6.14 -24.85 13.06
C GLY A 8 -4.68 -24.95 12.58
N TYR A 9 -3.72 -24.27 13.23
CA TYR A 9 -2.29 -24.33 12.92
C TYR A 9 -1.47 -24.81 14.11
N LYS A 10 -0.43 -25.63 13.86
CA LYS A 10 0.38 -26.25 14.93
C LYS A 10 1.04 -25.23 15.85
N ASN A 11 1.49 -24.10 15.32
CA ASN A 11 2.04 -22.96 16.05
C ASN A 11 2.08 -21.71 15.16
N GLU A 12 2.54 -20.59 15.70
CA GLU A 12 2.64 -19.31 14.98
C GLU A 12 3.55 -19.39 13.74
N LEU A 13 4.63 -20.17 13.78
CA LEU A 13 5.52 -20.36 12.63
C LEU A 13 4.77 -21.01 11.44
N HIS A 14 3.93 -22.00 11.71
CA HIS A 14 3.12 -22.64 10.66
C HIS A 14 2.05 -21.69 10.11
N LEU A 15 1.47 -20.82 10.96
CA LEU A 15 0.54 -19.80 10.52
C LEU A 15 1.24 -18.77 9.62
N LYS A 16 2.40 -18.26 10.00
CA LYS A 16 3.20 -17.32 9.19
C LYS A 16 3.54 -17.90 7.83
N LYS A 17 4.02 -19.15 7.81
CA LYS A 17 4.30 -19.85 6.56
C LYS A 17 3.05 -19.99 5.68
N ALA A 18 1.90 -20.33 6.25
CA ALA A 18 0.66 -20.41 5.49
C ALA A 18 0.23 -19.05 4.90
N ILE A 19 0.46 -17.95 5.63
CA ILE A 19 0.23 -16.60 5.11
C ILE A 19 1.18 -16.30 3.95
N GLU A 20 2.47 -16.61 4.09
CA GLU A 20 3.49 -16.41 3.05
C GLU A 20 3.18 -17.24 1.79
N ASP A 21 2.84 -18.52 1.95
CA ASP A 21 2.51 -19.43 0.85
C ASP A 21 1.26 -18.97 0.08
N ASN A 22 0.30 -18.32 0.76
CA ASN A 22 -0.92 -17.79 0.15
C ASN A 22 -0.85 -16.31 -0.22
N TRP A 23 0.28 -15.64 0.04
CA TRP A 23 0.39 -14.19 -0.12
C TRP A 23 0.00 -13.72 -1.52
N TYR A 24 0.35 -14.52 -2.52
CA TYR A 24 0.02 -14.28 -3.92
C TYR A 24 -1.48 -14.18 -4.24
N PHE A 25 -2.33 -14.82 -3.44
CA PHE A 25 -3.80 -14.76 -3.55
C PHE A 25 -4.39 -13.71 -2.60
N GLU A 26 -3.81 -13.57 -1.41
CA GLU A 26 -4.32 -12.65 -0.40
C GLU A 26 -4.00 -11.19 -0.71
N TRP A 27 -2.85 -10.91 -1.32
CA TRP A 27 -2.34 -9.56 -1.55
C TRP A 27 -3.32 -8.62 -2.28
N PRO A 28 -3.89 -8.99 -3.44
CA PRO A 28 -4.86 -8.13 -4.13
C PRO A 28 -6.16 -7.92 -3.32
N VAL A 29 -6.53 -8.87 -2.46
CA VAL A 29 -7.70 -8.74 -1.57
C VAL A 29 -7.41 -7.79 -0.43
N ILE A 30 -6.26 -7.93 0.24
CA ILE A 30 -5.80 -7.08 1.33
C ILE A 30 -5.69 -5.62 0.87
N MET A 31 -5.17 -5.41 -0.33
CA MET A 31 -5.05 -4.07 -0.92
C MET A 31 -6.38 -3.51 -1.45
N GLY A 32 -7.46 -4.29 -1.42
CA GLY A 32 -8.78 -3.91 -1.92
C GLY A 32 -8.80 -3.66 -3.43
N ILE A 33 -8.00 -4.41 -4.18
CA ILE A 33 -7.97 -4.41 -5.65
C ILE A 33 -8.98 -5.41 -6.21
N ALA A 34 -9.17 -6.54 -5.53
CA ALA A 34 -10.10 -7.60 -5.91
C ALA A 34 -10.81 -8.19 -4.68
N THR A 35 -11.95 -8.83 -4.92
CA THR A 35 -12.65 -9.65 -3.93
C THR A 35 -12.08 -11.06 -3.88
N ARG A 36 -12.37 -11.78 -2.80
CA ARG A 36 -11.97 -13.18 -2.65
C ARG A 36 -12.46 -14.06 -3.80
N ARG A 37 -13.73 -13.86 -4.19
CA ARG A 37 -14.36 -14.62 -5.28
C ARG A 37 -13.69 -14.37 -6.63
N GLU A 38 -13.26 -13.14 -6.90
CA GLU A 38 -12.56 -12.80 -8.16
C GLU A 38 -11.18 -13.46 -8.23
N VAL A 39 -10.45 -13.49 -7.11
CA VAL A 39 -9.14 -14.17 -7.05
C VAL A 39 -9.27 -15.69 -7.20
N GLU A 40 -10.31 -16.30 -6.62
CA GLU A 40 -10.53 -17.76 -6.68
C GLU A 40 -10.81 -18.28 -8.09
N VAL A 41 -11.42 -17.46 -8.95
CA VAL A 41 -11.73 -17.82 -10.35
C VAL A 41 -10.74 -17.24 -11.35
N ALA A 42 -9.79 -16.40 -10.90
CA ALA A 42 -8.82 -15.77 -11.78
C ALA A 42 -7.87 -16.78 -12.40
N THR A 43 -7.57 -16.59 -13.67
CA THR A 43 -6.44 -17.27 -14.31
C THR A 43 -5.13 -16.79 -13.69
N GLN A 44 -4.06 -17.57 -13.84
CA GLN A 44 -2.73 -17.17 -13.36
C GLN A 44 -2.29 -15.81 -13.92
N ARG A 45 -2.61 -15.52 -15.18
CA ARG A 45 -2.28 -14.23 -15.82
C ARG A 45 -3.03 -13.07 -15.18
N GLU A 46 -4.32 -13.25 -14.92
CA GLU A 46 -5.13 -12.22 -14.25
C GLU A 46 -4.65 -11.99 -12.83
N LEU A 47 -4.28 -13.05 -12.11
CA LEU A 47 -3.75 -12.93 -10.76
C LEU A 47 -2.41 -12.18 -10.72
N GLN A 48 -1.52 -12.40 -11.69
CA GLN A 48 -0.30 -11.59 -11.85
C GLN A 48 -0.61 -10.11 -12.06
N TYR A 49 -1.61 -9.81 -12.89
CA TYR A 49 -2.05 -8.44 -13.15
C TYR A 49 -2.62 -7.76 -11.89
N LEU A 50 -3.49 -8.47 -11.15
CA LEU A 50 -4.07 -7.96 -9.90
C LEU A 50 -3.01 -7.69 -8.83
N ASN A 51 -2.03 -8.59 -8.70
CA ASN A 51 -0.89 -8.36 -7.81
C ASN A 51 -0.09 -7.11 -8.22
N GLY A 52 0.20 -6.93 -9.51
CA GLY A 52 0.89 -5.73 -9.99
C GLY A 52 0.11 -4.42 -9.75
N LEU A 53 -1.23 -4.46 -9.78
CA LEU A 53 -2.06 -3.30 -9.39
C LEU A 53 -2.00 -3.03 -7.88
N ALA A 54 -1.97 -4.08 -7.07
CA ALA A 54 -1.81 -3.97 -5.62
C ALA A 54 -0.47 -3.35 -5.24
N ASP A 55 0.62 -3.77 -5.90
CA ASP A 55 1.95 -3.18 -5.73
C ASP A 55 1.96 -1.69 -6.09
N LYS A 56 1.39 -1.31 -7.24
CA LYS A 56 1.27 0.10 -7.64
C LYS A 56 0.47 0.92 -6.64
N LYS A 57 -0.62 0.38 -6.10
CA LYS A 57 -1.42 1.07 -5.08
C LYS A 57 -0.62 1.25 -3.80
N GLN A 58 0.15 0.24 -3.39
CA GLN A 58 1.05 0.34 -2.25
C GLN A 58 2.09 1.44 -2.48
N GLU A 59 2.75 1.47 -3.64
CA GLU A 59 3.72 2.51 -3.99
C GLU A 59 3.11 3.92 -3.92
N MET A 60 1.93 4.12 -4.50
CA MET A 60 1.23 5.41 -4.45
C MET A 60 0.82 5.84 -3.04
N THR A 61 0.51 4.87 -2.17
CA THR A 61 0.09 5.14 -0.78
C THR A 61 1.29 5.32 0.15
N MET A 62 2.41 4.66 -0.15
CA MET A 62 3.66 4.73 0.61
C MET A 62 4.57 5.85 0.14
N MET A 63 4.37 6.41 -1.07
CA MET A 63 4.96 7.69 -1.43
C MET A 63 4.40 8.73 -0.44
N PRO A 64 5.22 9.27 0.47
CA PRO A 64 4.77 10.34 1.30
C PRO A 64 4.41 11.52 0.41
N PHE A 65 3.65 12.42 0.98
CA PHE A 65 3.39 13.80 0.62
C PHE A 65 4.67 14.61 0.22
N MET A 66 5.51 14.14 -0.70
CA MET A 66 6.62 14.87 -1.31
C MET A 66 6.04 15.69 -2.48
N GLY A 67 5.17 16.66 -2.16
CA GLY A 67 4.43 17.34 -3.20
C GLY A 67 3.54 18.52 -2.79
N LYS A 68 3.72 19.11 -1.61
CA LYS A 68 3.33 20.51 -1.37
C LYS A 68 4.38 21.16 -0.48
N GLU A 69 5.58 21.34 -1.01
CA GLU A 69 6.33 22.54 -0.62
C GLU A 69 5.49 23.74 -1.05
N ASP A 70 5.19 24.57 -0.07
CA ASP A 70 4.38 25.77 -0.16
C ASP A 70 4.89 26.70 -1.26
N LYS A 71 4.32 26.61 -2.47
CA LYS A 71 4.37 27.70 -3.46
C LYS A 71 3.63 28.97 -2.99
N ILE A 72 3.14 29.00 -1.75
CA ILE A 72 2.58 30.18 -1.10
C ILE A 72 3.67 30.92 -0.28
N GLY A 73 4.78 30.28 0.07
CA GLY A 73 5.91 30.92 0.77
C GLY A 73 6.86 31.73 -0.11
N ARG A 74 6.78 31.59 -1.45
CA ARG A 74 7.69 32.27 -2.39
C ARG A 74 7.16 33.59 -2.97
N ILE A 75 5.94 34.01 -2.62
CA ILE A 75 5.33 35.25 -3.12
C ILE A 75 5.36 36.38 -2.08
N PHE A 76 5.56 36.09 -0.78
CA PHE A 76 5.53 37.11 0.28
C PHE A 76 6.89 37.64 0.76
N ASN A 77 8.02 37.25 0.16
CA ASN A 77 9.34 37.68 0.64
C ASN A 77 10.20 38.42 -0.39
N ASN A 78 9.59 39.19 -1.29
CA ASN A 78 10.29 40.09 -2.20
C ASN A 78 9.85 41.57 -2.06
N ASN A 79 9.31 41.99 -0.89
CA ASN A 79 8.93 43.39 -0.70
C ASN A 79 9.25 44.00 0.69
N GLN A 80 10.31 43.52 1.33
CA GLN A 80 11.08 44.25 2.34
C GLN A 80 12.52 43.82 2.05
N TYR A 81 13.34 44.55 1.29
CA TYR A 81 13.95 45.81 1.67
C TYR A 81 14.15 46.71 0.43
N GLY A 82 13.28 47.71 0.30
CA GLY A 82 13.68 48.99 -0.26
C GLY A 82 14.25 49.86 0.86
N ASN A 83 15.35 50.56 0.56
CA ASN A 83 16.08 51.52 1.41
C ASN A 83 16.89 50.86 2.55
N ALA A 84 18.15 51.22 2.82
CA ALA A 84 18.77 52.53 2.75
C ALA A 84 20.31 52.42 2.83
N CYS A 85 20.97 53.44 2.26
CA CYS A 85 22.36 53.91 2.47
C CYS A 85 23.50 53.11 1.80
#